data_AF-A0A962IN81-F1
#
_entry.id   AF-A0A962IN81-F1
#
_cell.length_a   1.000
_cell.length_b   1.000
_cell.length_c   1.000
_cell.angle_alpha   90.00
_cell.angle_beta   90.00
_cell.angle_gamma   90.00
#
_symmetry.space_group_name_H-M   'P 1'
#
loop_
_entity.id
_entity.type
_entity.pdbx_description
1 polymer ?
#
loop_
_entity_poly.entity_id
_entity_poly.type
_entity_poly.pdbx_seq_one_letter_code
_entity_poly.pdbx_strand_id
1 'polypeptide(L)'
;MAALVLSGIAASKGIAIGRARVIVAGSPEVPEYVLSSEQVPAEIERYRQAVAFARTELADLAQKVRGQLATELREFIDAHLLMLEDDMLAEGPLEYIRSRSVNAEWALKQTRDSLVAAFEAMDDDYLRSRLDDIDQVVSRIQGALAARQSREHLG
;
A
#
# COMPACT_ATOMS: atom_id res chain seq x y z
N MET A 1 -23.52 -2.93 -34.22
CA MET A 1 -22.62 -2.89 -33.06
C MET A 1 -22.35 -1.44 -32.73
N ALA A 2 -22.71 -0.97 -31.54
CA ALA A 2 -22.49 0.41 -31.13
C ALA A 2 -21.07 0.56 -30.56
N ALA A 3 -20.34 1.57 -31.01
CA ALA A 3 -19.04 1.93 -30.44
C ALA A 3 -19.25 3.00 -29.35
N LEU A 4 -18.68 2.79 -28.17
CA LEU A 4 -18.66 3.78 -27.09
C LEU A 4 -17.52 4.78 -27.35
N VAL A 5 -17.83 6.07 -27.45
CA VAL A 5 -16.85 7.15 -27.55
C VAL A 5 -16.90 7.94 -26.25
N LEU A 6 -15.78 7.99 -25.53
CA LEU A 6 -15.62 8.73 -24.28
C LEU A 6 -14.74 9.97 -24.52
N SER A 7 -15.09 11.09 -23.91
CA SER A 7 -14.30 12.33 -23.92
C SER A 7 -13.69 12.57 -22.54
N GLY A 8 -12.46 13.08 -22.48
CA GLY A 8 -11.73 13.36 -21.25
C GLY A 8 -10.67 14.44 -21.44
N ILE A 9 -9.91 14.74 -20.38
CA ILE A 9 -8.81 15.72 -20.42
C ILE A 9 -7.56 15.03 -20.98
N ALA A 10 -6.95 15.60 -22.02
CA ALA A 10 -5.77 15.04 -22.64
C ALA A 10 -4.52 15.23 -21.77
N ALA A 11 -4.02 14.13 -21.17
CA ALA A 11 -2.78 14.15 -20.39
C ALA A 11 -1.51 13.96 -21.25
N SER A 12 -1.62 13.31 -22.42
CA SER A 12 -0.49 13.05 -23.33
C SER A 12 -0.96 12.92 -24.78
N LYS A 13 -0.05 13.16 -25.74
CA LYS A 13 -0.30 13.05 -27.19
C LYS A 13 -0.04 11.62 -27.65
N GLY A 14 -0.95 11.04 -28.44
CA GLY A 14 -0.74 9.75 -29.11
C GLY A 14 -2.01 8.92 -29.27
N ILE A 15 -1.88 7.76 -29.93
CA ILE A 15 -2.95 6.76 -30.10
C ILE A 15 -2.46 5.45 -29.48
N ALA A 16 -3.21 4.88 -28.54
CA ALA A 16 -2.93 3.58 -27.94
C ALA A 16 -4.05 2.59 -28.28
N ILE A 17 -3.69 1.36 -28.68
CA ILE A 17 -4.63 0.28 -29.00
C ILE A 17 -4.23 -0.94 -28.16
N GLY A 18 -5.15 -1.42 -27.32
CA GLY A 18 -4.88 -2.54 -26.44
C GLY A 18 -6.14 -3.00 -25.70
N ARG A 19 -6.03 -4.10 -24.95
CA ARG A 19 -7.11 -4.57 -24.07
C ARG A 19 -7.19 -3.65 -22.85
N ALA A 20 -8.38 -3.15 -22.56
CA ALA A 20 -8.62 -2.40 -21.33
C ALA A 20 -8.55 -3.34 -20.12
N ARG A 21 -7.78 -2.96 -19.10
CA ARG A 21 -7.81 -3.58 -17.77
C ARG A 21 -8.46 -2.59 -16.82
N VAL A 22 -9.62 -2.95 -16.29
CA VAL A 22 -10.30 -2.13 -15.28
C VAL A 22 -9.59 -2.35 -13.94
N ILE A 23 -9.04 -1.28 -13.39
CA ILE A 23 -8.57 -1.23 -12.01
C ILE A 23 -9.73 -0.63 -11.23
N VAL A 24 -10.42 -1.44 -10.43
CA VAL A 24 -11.48 -0.94 -9.56
C VAL A 24 -10.79 -0.23 -8.39
N ALA A 25 -10.92 1.09 -8.34
CA ALA A 25 -10.49 1.88 -7.20
C ALA A 25 -11.53 1.73 -6.09
N GLY A 26 -11.11 1.15 -4.98
CA GLY A 26 -11.89 0.95 -3.77
C GLY A 26 -11.05 0.11 -2.83
N SER A 27 -10.94 0.52 -1.56
CA SER A 27 -10.28 -0.31 -0.57
C SER A 27 -11.08 -1.61 -0.47
N PRO A 28 -10.50 -2.77 -0.80
CA PRO A 28 -11.17 -4.04 -0.55
C PRO A 28 -11.59 -4.05 0.93
N GLU A 29 -12.80 -4.52 1.22
CA GLU A 29 -13.23 -4.70 2.59
C GLU A 29 -12.21 -5.60 3.29
N VAL A 30 -11.49 -5.04 4.27
CA VAL A 30 -10.45 -5.77 5.00
C VAL A 30 -11.14 -6.52 6.13
N PRO A 31 -11.31 -7.85 6.03
CA PRO A 31 -12.00 -8.60 7.07
C PRO A 31 -11.17 -8.57 8.36
N GLU A 32 -11.86 -8.34 9.47
CA GLU A 32 -11.33 -8.50 10.81
C GLU A 32 -11.55 -9.93 11.26
N TYR A 33 -10.51 -10.58 11.76
CA TYR A 33 -10.66 -11.83 12.49
C TYR A 33 -9.72 -11.90 13.68
N VAL A 34 -10.18 -12.59 14.72
CA VAL A 34 -9.46 -12.78 15.98
C VAL A 34 -8.55 -13.99 15.85
N LEU A 35 -7.32 -13.81 16.32
CA LEU A 35 -6.26 -14.80 16.40
C LEU A 35 -6.22 -15.42 17.79
N SER A 36 -5.83 -16.69 17.87
CA SER A 36 -5.42 -17.28 19.15
C SER A 36 -4.07 -16.72 19.61
N SER A 37 -3.76 -16.83 20.90
CA SER A 37 -2.48 -16.39 21.48
C SER A 37 -1.26 -17.00 20.78
N GLU A 38 -1.39 -18.23 20.29
CA GLU A 38 -0.33 -18.97 19.62
C GLU A 38 -0.09 -18.49 18.18
N GLN A 39 -1.11 -17.87 17.56
CA GLN A 39 -1.05 -17.34 16.20
C GLN A 39 -0.43 -15.95 16.13
N VAL A 40 -0.50 -15.17 17.22
CA VAL A 40 0.01 -13.78 17.27
C VAL A 40 1.48 -13.65 16.83
N PRO A 41 2.44 -14.48 17.31
CA PRO A 41 3.83 -14.37 16.87
C PRO A 41 4.02 -14.62 15.37
N ALA A 42 3.30 -15.59 14.81
CA ALA A 42 3.34 -15.90 13.39
C ALA A 42 2.76 -14.76 12.55
N GLU A 43 1.69 -14.12 13.03
CA GLU A 43 1.08 -12.97 12.35
C GLU A 43 1.98 -11.73 12.34
N ILE A 44 2.68 -11.47 13.46
CA ILE A 44 3.69 -10.40 13.53
C ILE A 44 4.79 -10.63 12.49
N GLU A 45 5.27 -11.87 12.38
CA GLU A 45 6.29 -12.22 11.40
C GLU A 45 5.76 -12.11 9.96
N ARG A 46 4.50 -12.52 9.72
CA ARG A 46 3.83 -12.35 8.42
C ARG A 46 3.78 -10.88 8.02
N TYR A 47 3.45 -9.98 8.95
CA TYR A 47 3.46 -8.54 8.71
C TYR A 47 4.85 -8.01 8.37
N ARG A 48 5.87 -8.34 9.18
CA ARG A 48 7.26 -7.91 8.94
C ARG A 48 7.77 -8.37 7.58
N GLN A 49 7.46 -9.59 7.19
CA GLN A 49 7.81 -10.12 5.87
C GLN A 49 7.10 -9.38 4.73
N ALA A 50 5.85 -8.95 4.93
CA ALA A 50 5.14 -8.14 3.95
C ALA A 50 5.78 -6.76 3.77
N VAL A 51 6.18 -6.10 4.87
CA VAL A 51 6.92 -4.83 4.82
C VAL A 51 8.27 -5.01 4.11
N ALA A 52 9.03 -6.04 4.48
CA ALA A 52 10.32 -6.33 3.85
C ALA A 52 10.18 -6.63 2.35
N PHE A 53 9.14 -7.36 1.96
CA PHE A 53 8.83 -7.62 0.55
C PHE A 53 8.51 -6.34 -0.22
N ALA A 54 7.63 -5.49 0.32
CA ALA A 54 7.28 -4.20 -0.30
C ALA A 54 8.50 -3.29 -0.47
N ARG A 55 9.40 -3.26 0.53
CA ARG A 55 10.68 -2.53 0.46
C ARG A 55 11.56 -3.07 -0.66
N THR A 56 11.66 -4.40 -0.79
CA THR A 56 12.49 -5.05 -1.81
C THR A 56 11.95 -4.75 -3.22
N GLU A 57 10.64 -4.83 -3.43
CA GLU A 57 10.02 -4.50 -4.72
C GLU A 57 10.28 -3.04 -5.13
N LEU A 58 10.19 -2.10 -4.19
CA LEU A 58 10.48 -0.68 -4.45
C LEU A 58 11.97 -0.44 -4.73
N ALA A 59 12.87 -1.07 -3.98
CA ALA A 59 14.30 -0.97 -4.22
C ALA A 59 14.69 -1.51 -5.60
N ASP A 60 14.11 -2.65 -6.00
CA ASP A 60 14.30 -3.23 -7.33
C ASP A 60 13.75 -2.33 -8.44
N LEU A 61 12.62 -1.65 -8.19
CA LEU A 61 12.07 -0.66 -9.11
C LEU A 61 13.03 0.52 -9.26
N ALA A 62 13.58 1.04 -8.16
CA ALA A 62 14.53 2.16 -8.17
C ALA A 62 15.77 1.89 -9.04
N GLN A 63 16.24 0.64 -9.09
CA GLN A 63 17.38 0.24 -9.93
C GLN A 63 17.05 0.19 -11.43
N LYS A 64 15.77 -0.03 -11.78
CA LYS A 64 15.31 -0.17 -13.17
C LYS A 64 14.96 1.17 -13.82
N VAL A 65 14.78 2.22 -13.03
CA VAL A 65 14.45 3.57 -13.50
C VAL A 65 15.66 4.18 -14.24
N ARG A 66 15.44 4.60 -15.50
CA ARG A 66 16.45 5.24 -16.36
C ARG A 66 15.81 6.31 -17.25
N GLY A 67 16.63 7.25 -17.75
CA GLY A 67 16.20 8.28 -18.70
C GLY A 67 15.92 9.65 -18.05
N GLN A 68 15.30 10.56 -18.81
CA GLN A 68 15.11 11.95 -18.40
C GLN A 68 14.23 12.14 -17.16
N LEU A 69 13.32 11.21 -16.87
CA LEU A 69 12.45 11.24 -15.68
C LEU A 69 13.02 10.49 -14.47
N ALA A 70 14.28 10.04 -14.55
CA ALA A 70 14.84 9.12 -13.56
C ALA A 70 15.02 9.75 -12.18
N THR A 71 15.37 11.04 -12.11
CA THR A 71 15.62 11.74 -10.85
C THR A 71 14.34 11.90 -10.03
N GLU A 72 13.29 12.48 -10.62
CA GLU A 72 12.01 12.71 -9.93
C GLU A 72 11.37 11.40 -9.46
N LEU A 73 11.38 10.38 -10.32
CA LEU A 73 10.85 9.06 -9.96
C LEU A 73 11.69 8.39 -8.88
N ARG A 74 13.01 8.64 -8.86
CA ARG A 74 13.89 8.11 -7.81
C ARG A 74 13.61 8.78 -6.46
N GLU A 75 13.48 10.11 -6.43
CA GLU A 75 13.11 10.85 -5.23
C GLU A 75 11.76 10.38 -4.66
N PHE A 76 10.78 10.15 -5.54
CA PHE A 76 9.48 9.59 -5.16
C PHE A 76 9.62 8.20 -4.51
N ILE A 77 10.41 7.29 -5.10
CA ILE A 77 10.64 5.95 -4.56
C ILE A 77 11.40 6.01 -3.23
N ASP A 78 12.43 6.84 -3.13
CA ASP A 78 13.22 6.98 -1.91
C ASP A 78 12.35 7.50 -0.75
N ALA A 79 11.43 8.44 -1.01
CA ALA A 79 10.45 8.89 -0.02
C ALA A 79 9.52 7.75 0.46
N HIS A 80 9.09 6.87 -0.44
CA HIS A 80 8.26 5.71 -0.08
C HIS A 80 9.05 4.66 0.72
N LEU A 81 10.33 4.47 0.40
CA LEU A 81 11.22 3.58 1.17
C LEU A 81 11.41 4.09 2.61
N LEU A 82 11.59 5.40 2.79
CA LEU A 82 11.67 6.01 4.11
C LEU A 82 10.38 5.80 4.91
N MET A 83 9.21 5.92 4.28
CA MET A 83 7.92 5.68 4.94
C MET A 83 7.75 4.22 5.36
N LEU A 84 8.28 3.26 4.60
CA LEU A 84 8.26 1.84 4.97
C LEU A 84 9.20 1.50 6.12
N GLU A 85 10.15 2.39 6.43
CA GLU A 85 11.06 2.28 7.57
C GLU A 85 10.57 3.03 8.80
N ASP A 86 9.57 3.90 8.64
CA ASP A 86 8.98 4.68 9.73
C ASP A 86 8.25 3.76 10.72
N ASP A 87 8.54 3.92 12.01
CA ASP A 87 7.98 3.09 13.10
C ASP A 87 6.45 3.10 13.12
N MET A 88 5.80 4.20 12.70
CA MET A 88 4.34 4.27 12.64
C MET A 88 3.76 3.22 11.71
N LEU A 89 4.42 2.93 10.58
CA LEU A 89 3.98 1.92 9.63
C LEU A 89 4.66 0.56 9.88
N ALA A 90 5.93 0.54 10.29
CA ALA A 90 6.68 -0.70 10.50
C ALA A 90 6.29 -1.43 11.80
N GLU A 91 6.05 -0.70 12.89
CA GLU A 91 5.75 -1.26 14.22
C GLU A 91 4.33 -0.95 14.69
N GLY A 92 3.72 0.16 14.26
CA GLY A 92 2.35 0.55 14.66
C GLY A 92 1.31 -0.58 14.50
N PRO A 93 1.22 -1.26 13.34
CA PRO A 93 0.31 -2.40 13.18
C PRO A 93 0.62 -3.57 14.12
N LEU A 94 1.88 -3.77 14.51
CA LEU A 94 2.26 -4.84 15.43
C LEU A 94 1.70 -4.62 16.84
N GLU A 95 1.50 -3.38 17.26
CA GLU A 95 0.83 -3.06 18.52
C GLU A 95 -0.63 -3.52 18.50
N TYR A 96 -1.36 -3.30 17.40
CA TYR A 96 -2.72 -3.78 17.24
C TYR A 96 -2.79 -5.31 17.24
N ILE A 97 -1.90 -5.98 16.49
CA ILE A 97 -1.83 -7.45 16.44
C ILE A 97 -1.58 -8.02 17.84
N ARG A 98 -0.65 -7.45 18.61
CA ARG A 98 -0.30 -7.90 19.97
C ARG A 98 -1.42 -7.64 20.98
N SER A 99 -1.95 -6.42 21.01
CA SER A 99 -2.88 -5.97 22.05
C SER A 99 -4.32 -6.44 21.83
N ARG A 100 -4.72 -6.62 20.56
CA ARG A 100 -6.10 -7.00 20.19
C ARG A 100 -6.22 -8.39 19.59
N SER A 101 -5.09 -9.08 19.34
CA SER A 101 -5.06 -10.40 18.71
C SER A 101 -5.84 -10.43 17.39
N VAL A 102 -5.56 -9.47 16.53
CA VAL A 102 -6.23 -9.29 15.23
C VAL A 102 -5.26 -9.55 14.08
N ASN A 103 -5.80 -9.82 12.90
CA ASN A 103 -5.02 -10.02 11.69
C ASN A 103 -4.29 -8.76 11.20
N ALA A 104 -3.21 -8.97 10.46
CA ALA A 104 -2.27 -7.94 10.03
C ALA A 104 -2.90 -6.93 9.06
N GLU A 105 -3.78 -7.35 8.15
CA GLU A 105 -4.44 -6.46 7.22
C GLU A 105 -5.32 -5.45 7.96
N TRP A 106 -6.08 -5.94 8.95
CA TRP A 106 -6.95 -5.08 9.75
C TRP A 106 -6.15 -4.15 10.66
N ALA A 107 -5.10 -4.67 11.30
CA ALA A 107 -4.18 -3.87 12.10
C ALA A 107 -3.56 -2.71 11.30
N LEU A 108 -3.12 -2.98 10.08
CA LEU A 108 -2.58 -1.97 9.16
C LEU A 108 -3.64 -0.92 8.79
N LYS A 109 -4.88 -1.35 8.55
CA LYS A 109 -6.01 -0.44 8.31
C LYS A 109 -6.23 0.50 9.50
N GLN A 110 -6.21 -0.01 10.75
CA GLN A 110 -6.40 0.83 11.93
C GLN A 110 -5.28 1.86 12.10
N THR A 111 -4.03 1.46 11.84
CA THR A 111 -2.89 2.39 11.86
C THR A 111 -3.08 3.49 10.82
N ARG A 112 -3.45 3.14 9.58
CA ARG A 112 -3.76 4.13 8.53
C ARG A 112 -4.87 5.08 8.97
N ASP A 113 -5.99 4.56 9.45
CA ASP A 113 -7.14 5.38 9.84
C ASP A 113 -6.78 6.33 10.99
N SER A 114 -5.92 5.89 11.92
CA SER A 114 -5.39 6.74 12.99
C SER A 114 -4.50 7.86 12.47
N LEU A 115 -3.64 7.58 11.48
CA LEU A 115 -2.82 8.59 10.80
C LEU A 115 -3.71 9.60 10.08
N VAL A 116 -4.67 9.13 9.28
CA VAL A 116 -5.62 9.98 8.55
C VAL A 116 -6.34 10.93 9.49
N ALA A 117 -6.91 10.41 10.58
CA ALA A 117 -7.61 11.23 11.57
C ALA A 117 -6.70 12.31 12.21
N ALA A 118 -5.44 11.97 12.47
CA ALA A 118 -4.47 12.94 13.00
C ALA A 118 -4.16 14.06 12.00
N PHE A 119 -4.03 13.74 10.71
CA PHE A 119 -3.77 14.72 9.65
C PHE A 119 -5.00 15.58 9.33
N GLU A 120 -6.20 14.99 9.29
CA GLU A 120 -7.45 15.74 9.07
C GLU A 120 -7.70 16.77 10.18
N ALA A 121 -7.28 16.49 11.41
CA ALA A 121 -7.39 17.44 12.52
C ALA A 121 -6.50 18.69 12.37
N MET A 122 -5.54 18.70 11.42
CA MET A 122 -4.57 19.78 11.23
C MET A 122 -4.95 20.78 10.12
N ASP A 123 -5.96 20.49 9.28
CA ASP A 123 -6.55 21.35 8.23
C ASP A 123 -5.55 22.12 7.32
N ASP A 124 -4.62 21.39 6.68
CA ASP A 124 -3.60 21.96 5.78
C ASP A 124 -3.53 21.19 4.44
N ASP A 125 -3.61 21.90 3.32
CA ASP A 125 -3.57 21.33 1.96
C ASP A 125 -2.27 20.57 1.64
N TYR A 126 -1.14 20.92 2.27
CA TYR A 126 0.11 20.15 2.15
C TYR A 126 -0.02 18.73 2.71
N LEU A 127 -0.93 18.53 3.68
CA LEU A 127 -1.15 17.22 4.30
C LEU A 127 -1.91 16.26 3.39
N ARG A 128 -2.70 16.78 2.43
CA ARG A 128 -3.47 15.93 1.50
C ARG A 128 -2.55 15.10 0.60
N SER A 129 -1.52 15.70 0.02
CA SER A 129 -0.52 14.94 -0.76
C SER A 129 0.23 13.92 0.11
N ARG A 130 0.41 14.23 1.40
CA ARG A 130 1.09 13.30 2.32
C ARG A 130 0.21 12.09 2.65
N LEU A 131 -1.10 12.28 2.75
CA LEU A 131 -2.06 11.19 2.90
C LEU A 131 -2.09 10.27 1.67
N ASP A 132 -2.02 10.85 0.47
CA ASP A 132 -1.97 10.06 -0.77
C ASP A 132 -0.70 9.18 -0.81
N ASP A 133 0.45 9.67 -0.34
CA ASP A 133 1.67 8.86 -0.22
C ASP A 133 1.50 7.74 0.81
N ILE A 134 0.92 8.04 1.99
CA ILE A 134 0.64 7.04 3.03
C ILE A 134 -0.25 5.93 2.47
N ASP A 135 -1.30 6.31 1.74
CA ASP A 135 -2.24 5.36 1.12
C ASP A 135 -1.57 4.45 0.12
N GLN A 136 -0.65 4.99 -0.68
CA GLN A 136 0.13 4.20 -1.61
C GLN A 136 1.06 3.21 -0.90
N VAL A 137 1.72 3.63 0.18
CA VAL A 137 2.56 2.73 0.99
C VAL A 137 1.71 1.65 1.66
N VAL A 138 0.60 2.02 2.30
CA VAL A 138 -0.33 1.06 2.94
C VAL A 138 -0.86 0.06 1.91
N SER A 139 -1.27 0.53 0.73
CA SER A 139 -1.76 -0.35 -0.35
C SER A 139 -0.70 -1.34 -0.82
N ARG A 140 0.58 -0.98 -0.81
CA ARG A 140 1.67 -1.90 -1.15
C ARG A 140 1.84 -2.99 -0.10
N ILE A 141 1.78 -2.63 1.17
CA ILE A 141 1.86 -3.62 2.26
C ILE A 141 0.63 -4.54 2.23
N GLN A 142 -0.58 -4.01 2.02
CA GLN A 142 -1.80 -4.81 1.84
C GLN A 142 -1.67 -5.78 0.66
N GLY A 143 -1.14 -5.32 -0.47
CA GLY A 143 -0.86 -6.18 -1.63
C GLY A 143 0.13 -7.30 -1.31
N ALA A 144 1.18 -7.00 -0.56
CA ALA A 144 2.16 -7.98 -0.11
C ALA A 144 1.56 -9.03 0.83
N LEU A 145 0.66 -8.63 1.74
CA LEU A 145 -0.09 -9.55 2.61
C LEU A 145 -1.00 -10.49 1.80
N ALA A 146 -1.78 -9.95 0.86
CA ALA A 146 -2.70 -10.73 0.02
C ALA A 146 -1.99 -11.71 -0.93
N ALA A 147 -0.85 -11.31 -1.50
CA ALA A 147 -0.05 -12.17 -2.37
C ALA A 147 0.50 -13.40 -1.64
N ARG A 148 0.75 -13.28 -0.33
CA ARG A 148 1.23 -14.38 0.51
C ARG A 148 0.11 -15.32 0.95
N GLN A 149 -1.07 -14.78 1.29
CA GLN A 149 -2.25 -15.60 1.59
C GLN A 149 -2.62 -16.54 0.43
N SER A 150 -2.49 -16.06 -0.82
CA SER A 150 -2.74 -16.85 -2.02
C SER A 150 -1.73 -17.99 -2.23
N ARG A 151 -0.49 -17.85 -1.72
CA ARG A 151 0.55 -18.89 -1.82
C ARG A 151 0.38 -19.98 -0.77
N GLU A 152 -0.14 -19.64 0.40
CA GLU A 152 -0.40 -20.60 1.49
C GLU A 152 -1.60 -21.52 1.20
N HIS A 153 -2.59 -21.08 0.42
CA HIS A 153 -3.73 -21.91 0.01
C HIS A 153 -3.44 -22.88 -1.16
N LEU A 154 -2.25 -22.80 -1.76
CA LEU A 154 -1.83 -23.63 -2.91
C LEU A 154 -0.73 -24.66 -2.56
N GLY A 155 -0.42 -24.82 -1.26
CA GLY A 155 0.61 -25.74 -0.74
C GLY A 155 0.02 -26.97 -0.05
#